data_AF-A0A2R7Y3L2-F1
#
_entry.id   AF-A0A2R7Y3L2-F1
#
_cell.length_a   1.000
_cell.length_b   1.000
_cell.length_c   1.000
_cell.angle_alpha   90.00
_cell.angle_beta   90.00
_cell.angle_gamma   90.00
#
_symmetry.space_group_name_H-M   'P 1'
#
loop_
_entity.id
_entity.type
_entity.pdbx_description
1 polymer ?
#
loop_
_entity_poly.entity_id
_entity_poly.type
_entity_poly.pdbx_seq_one_letter_code
_entity_poly.pdbx_strand_id
1 'polypeptide(L)'
;MLVFQGRFIKRRARSFGLWLMSFSAHVSLFLILFGHLRPIGVWSASWFAWIAPEEFLTRDLPFYLGWVVLGGFSLLLVRRVVDGSVRSISGFDDYFLLAILITVFLAGNMMRVSPYVHEPLTLKISPSIAMQLKETPSQIWLAVHGLAAQILIMYMPFSKLFHVIASPFTVLAYSIRHGRLYGGMKA
;
A
#
# COMPACT_ATOMS: atom_id res chain seq x y z
N MET A 1 -22.16 -30.70 -22.26
CA MET A 1 -22.47 -29.71 -21.19
C MET A 1 -21.43 -29.65 -20.05
N LEU A 2 -20.38 -30.49 -20.03
CA LEU A 2 -19.37 -30.50 -18.95
C LEU A 2 -18.17 -29.54 -19.15
N VAL A 3 -17.90 -29.10 -20.38
CA VAL A 3 -16.74 -28.22 -20.70
C VAL A 3 -16.95 -26.77 -20.25
N PHE A 4 -18.20 -26.30 -20.15
CA PHE A 4 -18.52 -24.94 -19.71
C PHE A 4 -18.36 -24.75 -18.19
N GLN A 5 -18.66 -25.77 -17.39
CA GLN A 5 -18.47 -25.71 -15.93
C GLN A 5 -16.99 -25.61 -15.53
N GLY A 6 -16.09 -26.32 -16.22
CA GLY A 6 -14.65 -26.29 -15.93
C GLY A 6 -14.02 -24.91 -16.14
N ARG A 7 -14.48 -24.15 -17.15
CA ARG A 7 -14.03 -22.77 -17.40
C ARG A 7 -14.56 -21.78 -16.36
N PHE A 8 -15.80 -21.97 -15.90
CA PHE A 8 -16.41 -21.12 -14.87
C PHE A 8 -15.77 -21.32 -13.49
N ILE A 9 -15.54 -22.58 -13.09
CA ILE A 9 -14.87 -22.92 -11.82
C ILE A 9 -13.42 -22.42 -11.82
N LYS A 10 -12.67 -22.58 -12.94
CA LYS A 10 -11.32 -21.99 -13.08
C LYS A 10 -11.32 -20.47 -13.01
N ARG A 11 -12.32 -19.77 -13.59
CA ARG A 11 -12.44 -18.30 -13.47
C ARG A 11 -12.76 -17.85 -12.05
N ARG A 12 -13.63 -18.58 -11.33
CA ARG A 12 -14.06 -18.27 -9.96
C ARG A 12 -13.00 -18.55 -8.89
N ALA A 13 -12.27 -19.67 -9.01
CA ALA A 13 -11.14 -19.95 -8.11
C ALA A 13 -10.00 -18.93 -8.30
N ARG A 14 -9.75 -18.51 -9.56
CA ARG A 14 -8.81 -17.45 -9.90
C ARG A 14 -9.25 -16.09 -9.31
N SER A 15 -10.55 -15.80 -9.26
CA SER A 15 -11.05 -14.56 -8.67
C SER A 15 -10.94 -14.54 -7.15
N PHE A 16 -11.17 -15.66 -6.45
CA PHE A 16 -11.08 -15.66 -4.97
C PHE A 16 -9.63 -15.52 -4.48
N GLY A 17 -8.68 -16.24 -5.08
CA GLY A 17 -7.26 -16.11 -4.73
C GLY A 17 -6.73 -14.69 -4.99
N LEU A 18 -7.06 -14.11 -6.15
CA LEU A 18 -6.72 -12.72 -6.46
C LEU A 18 -7.40 -11.73 -5.52
N TRP A 19 -8.66 -11.98 -5.15
CA TRP A 19 -9.39 -11.15 -4.19
C TRP A 19 -8.72 -11.17 -2.82
N LEU A 20 -8.42 -12.35 -2.27
CA LEU A 20 -7.81 -12.48 -0.95
C LEU A 20 -6.43 -11.82 -0.90
N MET A 21 -5.58 -12.07 -1.91
CA MET A 21 -4.26 -11.44 -2.01
C MET A 21 -4.34 -9.92 -2.19
N SER A 22 -5.24 -9.46 -3.06
CA SER A 22 -5.42 -8.02 -3.28
C SER A 22 -5.92 -7.36 -2.00
N PHE A 23 -6.91 -7.96 -1.32
CA PHE A 23 -7.46 -7.43 -0.09
C PHE A 23 -6.42 -7.37 1.02
N SER A 24 -5.68 -8.45 1.27
CA SER A 24 -4.64 -8.47 2.29
C SER A 24 -3.51 -7.48 2.00
N ALA A 25 -3.11 -7.32 0.73
CA ALA A 25 -2.15 -6.30 0.33
C ALA A 25 -2.66 -4.88 0.57
N HIS A 26 -3.93 -4.57 0.28
CA HIS A 26 -4.48 -3.22 0.52
C HIS A 26 -4.65 -2.90 2.00
N VAL A 27 -5.12 -3.85 2.82
CA VAL A 27 -5.20 -3.68 4.27
C VAL A 27 -3.80 -3.45 4.86
N SER A 28 -2.83 -4.26 4.44
CA SER A 28 -1.43 -4.12 4.87
C SER A 28 -0.83 -2.77 4.44
N LEU A 29 -1.10 -2.34 3.20
CA LEU A 29 -0.69 -1.03 2.68
C LEU A 29 -1.27 0.11 3.53
N PHE A 30 -2.57 0.06 3.84
CA PHE A 30 -3.22 1.06 4.68
C PHE A 30 -2.59 1.13 6.08
N LEU A 31 -2.37 -0.01 6.71
CA LEU A 31 -1.73 -0.08 8.03
C LEU A 31 -0.29 0.45 8.02
N ILE A 32 0.47 0.18 6.95
CA ILE A 32 1.82 0.72 6.80
C ILE A 32 1.80 2.23 6.60
N LEU A 33 0.90 2.76 5.77
CA LEU A 33 0.73 4.20 5.59
C LEU A 33 0.34 4.88 6.90
N PHE A 34 -0.58 4.29 7.66
CA PHE A 34 -0.92 4.74 9.02
C PHE A 34 0.31 4.70 9.94
N GLY A 35 1.12 3.64 9.85
CA GLY A 35 2.42 3.50 10.52
C GLY A 35 3.41 4.63 10.26
N HIS A 36 3.43 5.19 9.05
CA HIS A 36 4.31 6.30 8.67
C HIS A 36 3.91 7.64 9.31
N LEU A 37 2.69 7.74 9.85
CA LEU A 37 2.24 8.93 10.58
C LEU A 37 2.82 9.00 12.01
N ARG A 38 3.32 7.88 12.56
CA ARG A 38 3.91 7.84 13.90
C ARG A 38 5.23 8.63 14.00
N PRO A 39 6.25 8.40 13.13
CA PRO A 39 7.51 9.15 13.20
C PRO A 39 7.40 10.66 13.04
N ILE A 40 6.30 11.16 12.45
CA ILE A 40 6.01 12.60 12.30
C ILE A 40 5.14 13.15 13.44
N GLY A 41 4.84 12.34 14.46
CA GLY A 41 4.17 12.78 15.70
C GLY A 41 2.64 12.84 15.64
N VAL A 42 1.99 12.25 14.64
CA VAL A 42 0.51 12.27 14.54
C VAL A 42 -0.14 11.37 15.59
N TRP A 43 0.50 10.27 15.97
CA TRP A 43 0.00 9.32 16.97
C TRP A 43 1.14 8.51 17.61
N SER A 44 0.86 7.84 18.73
CA SER A 44 1.83 7.03 19.50
C SER A 44 1.44 5.55 19.59
N ALA A 45 2.43 4.65 19.52
CA ALA A 45 2.23 3.20 19.68
C ALA A 45 1.56 2.83 21.01
N SER A 46 1.84 3.61 22.06
CA SER A 46 1.24 3.44 23.39
C SER A 46 -0.29 3.54 23.41
N TRP A 47 -0.90 4.23 22.45
CA TRP A 47 -2.37 4.31 22.34
C TRP A 47 -3.02 2.95 22.04
N PHE A 48 -2.25 2.02 21.50
CA PHE A 48 -2.69 0.68 21.12
C PHE A 48 -2.02 -0.43 21.93
N ALA A 49 -1.36 -0.09 23.04
CA ALA A 49 -0.70 -1.06 23.92
C ALA A 49 -1.68 -2.09 24.52
N TRP A 50 -2.98 -1.81 24.51
CA TRP A 50 -4.04 -2.75 24.90
C TRP A 50 -4.29 -3.87 23.88
N ILE A 51 -3.85 -3.70 22.62
CA ILE A 51 -4.00 -4.70 21.54
C ILE A 51 -2.79 -5.62 21.50
N ALA A 52 -1.58 -5.04 21.55
CA ALA A 52 -0.32 -5.76 21.44
C ALA A 52 0.84 -4.93 22.02
N PRO A 53 1.99 -5.55 22.36
CA PRO A 53 3.18 -4.82 22.81
C PRO A 53 3.65 -3.77 21.80
N GLU A 54 4.17 -2.64 22.29
CA GLU A 54 4.63 -1.54 21.43
C GLU A 54 5.76 -1.95 20.49
N GLU A 55 6.65 -2.82 20.96
CA GLU A 55 7.74 -3.40 20.17
C GLU A 55 7.19 -4.18 18.98
N PHE A 56 6.15 -4.98 19.20
CA PHE A 56 5.50 -5.73 18.13
C PHE A 56 4.85 -4.78 17.12
N LEU A 57 4.10 -3.78 17.59
CA LEU A 57 3.41 -2.81 16.72
C LEU A 57 4.36 -1.98 15.86
N THR A 58 5.57 -1.68 16.36
CA THR A 58 6.51 -0.77 15.70
C THR A 58 7.61 -1.47 14.91
N ARG A 59 8.06 -2.64 15.36
CA ARG A 59 9.16 -3.40 14.75
C ARG A 59 8.64 -4.53 13.88
N ASP A 60 7.86 -5.43 14.45
CA ASP A 60 7.54 -6.74 13.85
C ASP A 60 6.33 -6.66 12.91
N LEU A 61 5.26 -5.99 13.32
CA LEU A 61 4.05 -5.84 12.53
C LEU A 61 4.32 -5.19 11.16
N PRO A 62 5.00 -4.03 11.06
CA PRO A 62 5.26 -3.42 9.76
C PRO A 62 6.21 -4.26 8.89
N PHE A 63 7.06 -5.09 9.49
CA PHE A 63 7.92 -6.02 8.76
C PHE A 63 7.08 -7.10 8.05
N TYR A 64 6.19 -7.78 8.76
CA TYR A 64 5.33 -8.80 8.15
C TYR A 64 4.37 -8.20 7.11
N LEU A 65 3.75 -7.07 7.43
CA LEU A 65 2.88 -6.36 6.49
C LEU A 65 3.65 -5.94 5.23
N GLY A 66 4.90 -5.51 5.38
CA GLY A 66 5.77 -5.13 4.27
C GLY A 66 5.99 -6.28 3.28
N TRP A 67 6.21 -7.49 3.78
CA TRP A 67 6.33 -8.69 2.94
C TRP A 67 5.02 -9.11 2.29
N VAL A 68 3.89 -8.98 2.99
CA VAL A 68 2.56 -9.24 2.41
C VAL A 68 2.29 -8.33 1.22
N VAL A 69 2.56 -7.01 1.35
CA VAL A 69 2.38 -6.06 0.25
C VAL A 69 3.34 -6.36 -0.90
N LEU A 70 4.61 -6.62 -0.60
CA LEU A 70 5.63 -6.92 -1.60
C LEU A 70 5.26 -8.18 -2.41
N GLY A 71 4.80 -9.23 -1.73
CA GLY A 71 4.30 -10.45 -2.38
C GLY A 71 3.07 -10.17 -3.27
N GLY A 72 2.12 -9.37 -2.79
CA GLY A 72 0.94 -8.97 -3.55
C GLY A 72 1.29 -8.21 -4.83
N PHE A 73 2.15 -7.20 -4.75
CA PHE A 73 2.57 -6.42 -5.93
C PHE A 73 3.42 -7.24 -6.91
N SER A 74 4.32 -8.09 -6.40
CA SER A 74 5.11 -9.00 -7.23
C SER A 74 4.21 -9.97 -8.00
N LEU A 75 3.20 -10.53 -7.35
CA LEU A 75 2.22 -11.41 -8.00
C LEU A 75 1.41 -10.67 -9.06
N LEU A 76 1.00 -9.42 -8.80
CA LEU A 76 0.29 -8.59 -9.78
C LEU A 76 1.17 -8.27 -10.99
N LEU A 77 2.45 -7.98 -10.77
CA LEU A 77 3.42 -7.76 -11.85
C LEU A 77 3.60 -9.01 -12.70
N VAL A 78 3.85 -10.17 -12.07
CA VAL A 78 3.97 -11.47 -12.76
C VAL A 78 2.71 -11.77 -13.56
N ARG A 79 1.51 -11.59 -12.97
CA ARG A 79 0.24 -11.77 -13.67
C ARG A 79 0.13 -10.88 -14.90
N ARG A 80 0.61 -9.64 -14.82
CA ARG A 80 0.55 -8.67 -15.92
C ARG A 80 1.50 -9.00 -17.06
N VAL A 81 2.60 -9.70 -16.78
CA VAL A 81 3.56 -10.16 -17.79
C VAL A 81 3.10 -11.47 -18.43
N VAL A 82 2.60 -12.41 -17.63
CA VAL A 82 2.28 -13.78 -18.05
C VAL A 82 0.89 -13.91 -18.67
N ASP A 83 -0.12 -13.24 -18.11
CA ASP A 83 -1.49 -13.33 -18.63
C ASP A 83 -1.67 -12.43 -19.86
N GLY A 84 -1.72 -13.05 -21.03
CA GLY A 84 -1.92 -12.35 -22.31
C GLY A 84 -3.14 -11.44 -22.35
N SER A 85 -4.22 -11.77 -21.63
CA SER A 85 -5.44 -10.96 -21.56
C SER A 85 -5.27 -9.71 -20.70
N VAL A 86 -4.42 -9.77 -19.67
CA VAL A 86 -4.12 -8.61 -18.82
C VAL A 86 -3.04 -7.77 -19.49
N ARG A 87 -2.03 -8.41 -20.08
CA ARG A 87 -0.95 -7.75 -20.82
C ARG A 87 -1.48 -6.91 -21.99
N SER A 88 -2.46 -7.42 -22.73
CA SER A 88 -3.02 -6.70 -23.90
C SER A 88 -3.73 -5.38 -23.55
N ILE A 89 -4.14 -5.20 -22.30
CA ILE A 89 -4.79 -3.98 -21.80
C ILE A 89 -3.89 -3.18 -20.84
N SER A 90 -2.63 -3.58 -20.67
CA SER A 90 -1.69 -2.93 -19.77
C SER A 90 -0.82 -1.93 -20.52
N GLY A 91 -0.72 -0.71 -19.99
CA GLY A 91 0.19 0.33 -20.51
C GLY A 91 1.51 0.34 -19.77
N PHE A 92 2.46 1.16 -20.24
CA PHE A 92 3.74 1.39 -19.55
C PHE A 92 3.54 1.83 -18.10
N ASP A 93 2.58 2.72 -17.86
CA ASP A 93 2.25 3.26 -16.53
C ASP A 93 1.90 2.17 -15.52
N ASP A 94 1.28 1.07 -15.94
CA ASP A 94 0.95 -0.06 -15.06
C ASP A 94 2.21 -0.78 -14.54
N TYR A 95 3.19 -0.98 -15.42
CA TYR A 95 4.44 -1.66 -15.08
C TYR A 95 5.35 -0.76 -14.28
N PHE A 96 5.49 0.50 -14.70
CA PHE A 96 6.28 1.50 -14.00
C PHE A 96 5.78 1.70 -12.56
N LEU A 97 4.46 1.87 -12.39
CA LEU A 97 3.85 2.02 -11.08
C LEU A 97 4.09 0.80 -10.17
N LEU A 98 3.92 -0.42 -10.70
CA LEU A 98 4.20 -1.63 -9.93
C LEU A 98 5.68 -1.77 -9.57
N ALA A 99 6.59 -1.41 -10.49
CA ALA A 99 8.02 -1.47 -10.25
C ALA A 99 8.48 -0.48 -9.17
N ILE A 100 7.98 0.76 -9.17
CA ILE A 100 8.32 1.74 -8.14
C ILE A 100 7.73 1.34 -6.79
N LEU A 101 6.49 0.81 -6.75
CA LEU A 101 5.90 0.29 -5.52
C LEU A 101 6.72 -0.87 -4.95
N ILE A 102 7.08 -1.85 -5.78
CA ILE A 102 7.95 -2.96 -5.36
C ILE A 102 9.27 -2.44 -4.80
N THR A 103 9.89 -1.45 -5.45
CA THR A 103 11.13 -0.81 -4.97
C THR A 103 10.95 -0.18 -3.60
N VAL A 104 9.88 0.61 -3.38
CA VAL A 104 9.59 1.26 -2.08
C VAL A 104 9.45 0.22 -0.97
N PHE A 105 8.66 -0.83 -1.20
CA PHE A 105 8.41 -1.87 -0.20
C PHE A 105 9.63 -2.77 0.04
N LEU A 106 10.38 -3.10 -1.02
CA LEU A 106 11.62 -3.85 -0.90
C LEU A 106 12.63 -3.06 -0.07
N ALA A 107 12.90 -1.80 -0.42
CA ALA A 107 13.82 -0.95 0.31
C ALA A 107 13.38 -0.76 1.78
N GLY A 108 12.07 -0.55 2.03
CA GLY A 108 11.53 -0.43 3.39
C GLY A 108 11.70 -1.70 4.24
N ASN A 109 11.59 -2.89 3.65
CA ASN A 109 11.91 -4.14 4.34
C ASN A 109 13.42 -4.31 4.55
N MET A 110 14.24 -3.94 3.56
CA MET A 110 15.70 -4.03 3.66
C MET A 110 16.26 -3.08 4.72
N MET A 111 15.63 -1.95 4.98
CA MET A 111 15.95 -1.08 6.13
C MET A 111 15.81 -1.79 7.49
N ARG A 112 14.99 -2.84 7.59
CA ARG A 112 14.74 -3.62 8.81
C ARG A 112 15.61 -4.87 8.91
N VAL A 113 15.99 -5.45 7.77
CA VAL A 113 16.84 -6.66 7.71
C VAL A 113 18.32 -6.28 7.77
N SER A 114 18.69 -5.13 7.22
CA SER A 114 20.08 -4.67 7.21
C SER A 114 20.52 -4.24 8.61
N PRO A 115 21.83 -4.32 8.92
CA PRO A 115 22.37 -3.81 10.17
C PRO A 115 21.96 -2.36 10.41
N TYR A 116 21.51 -2.06 11.62
CA TYR A 116 21.08 -0.73 12.05
C TYR A 116 21.96 -0.23 13.20
N VAL A 117 22.13 1.09 13.27
CA VAL A 117 22.85 1.76 14.34
C VAL A 117 21.84 2.20 15.40
N HIS A 118 22.13 1.97 16.67
CA HIS A 118 21.24 2.29 17.79
C HIS A 118 21.23 3.80 18.14
N GLU A 119 21.75 4.64 17.26
CA GLU A 119 21.70 6.09 17.41
C GLU A 119 20.37 6.62 16.84
N PRO A 120 19.68 7.52 17.54
CA PRO A 120 18.46 8.13 17.03
C PRO A 120 18.78 9.11 15.89
N LEU A 121 17.97 9.07 14.82
CA LEU A 121 18.11 9.96 13.67
C LEU A 121 16.88 10.84 13.54
N THR A 122 17.09 12.15 13.45
CA THR A 122 16.02 13.11 13.15
C THR A 122 16.20 13.66 11.74
N LEU A 123 15.26 13.36 10.86
CA LEU A 123 15.23 13.86 9.49
C LEU A 123 14.28 15.05 9.42
N LYS A 124 14.78 16.23 9.09
CA LYS A 124 13.94 17.40 8.82
C LYS A 124 13.44 17.34 7.39
N ILE A 125 12.14 17.12 7.20
CA ILE A 125 11.49 17.08 5.88
C ILE A 125 11.10 18.50 5.47
N SER A 126 10.64 19.31 6.42
CA SER A 126 10.35 20.73 6.24
C SER A 126 10.63 21.47 7.56
N PRO A 127 10.60 22.82 7.60
CA PRO A 127 10.77 23.57 8.84
C PRO A 127 9.79 23.18 9.95
N SER A 128 8.62 22.66 9.58
CA SER A 128 7.52 22.29 10.49
C SER A 128 7.35 20.77 10.67
N ILE A 129 8.00 19.95 9.84
CA ILE A 129 7.85 18.48 9.86
C ILE A 129 9.22 17.85 10.05
N ALA A 130 9.40 17.21 11.21
CA ALA A 130 10.56 16.38 11.51
C ALA A 130 10.11 14.93 11.70
N MET A 131 10.84 14.01 11.08
CA MET A 131 10.67 12.58 11.24
C MET A 131 11.70 12.09 12.26
N GLN A 132 11.23 11.50 13.36
CA GLN A 132 12.10 10.95 14.41
C GLN A 132 12.16 9.44 14.30
N LEU A 133 13.36 8.92 14.05
CA LEU A 133 13.64 7.48 14.04
C LEU A 133 14.37 7.12 15.33
N LYS A 134 13.82 6.15 16.08
CA LYS A 134 14.43 5.62 17.31
C LYS A 134 15.73 4.88 17.02
N GLU A 135 15.77 4.15 15.90
CA GLU A 135 16.92 3.38 15.44
C GLU A 135 17.25 3.83 14.01
N THR A 136 18.53 4.03 13.72
CA THR A 136 18.98 4.46 12.39
C THR A 136 19.14 3.26 11.48
N PRO A 137 18.28 3.10 10.45
CA PRO A 137 18.43 2.03 9.48
C PRO A 137 19.63 2.28 8.58
N SER A 138 19.99 1.27 7.78
CA SER A 138 21.03 1.41 6.74
C SER A 138 20.78 2.64 5.85
N GLN A 139 21.77 3.53 5.77
CA GLN A 139 21.69 4.79 5.02
C GLN A 139 21.41 4.58 3.54
N ILE A 140 21.97 3.52 2.95
CA ILE A 140 21.75 3.17 1.54
C ILE A 140 20.27 2.84 1.32
N TRP A 141 19.70 1.96 2.15
CA TRP A 141 18.30 1.56 2.00
C TRP A 141 17.32 2.68 2.36
N LEU A 142 17.66 3.51 3.35
CA LEU A 142 16.91 4.71 3.68
C LEU A 142 16.89 5.70 2.50
N ALA A 143 18.03 5.92 1.84
CA ALA A 143 18.12 6.79 0.67
C ALA A 143 17.32 6.22 -0.52
N VAL A 144 17.44 4.93 -0.80
CA VAL A 144 16.67 4.27 -1.87
C VAL A 144 15.17 4.32 -1.58
N HIS A 145 14.75 4.01 -0.36
CA HIS A 145 13.35 4.09 0.06
C HIS A 145 12.80 5.52 -0.07
N GLY A 146 13.54 6.50 0.45
CA GLY A 146 13.17 7.92 0.38
C GLY A 146 13.05 8.43 -1.05
N LEU A 147 14.05 8.17 -1.90
CA LEU A 147 14.03 8.56 -3.32
C LEU A 147 12.87 7.89 -4.07
N ALA A 148 12.67 6.59 -3.88
CA ALA A 148 11.58 5.87 -4.54
C ALA A 148 10.20 6.37 -4.08
N ALA A 149 10.05 6.69 -2.79
CA ALA A 149 8.82 7.27 -2.24
C ALA A 149 8.56 8.68 -2.79
N GLN A 150 9.59 9.50 -2.95
CA GLN A 150 9.47 10.84 -3.56
C GLN A 150 9.04 10.76 -5.03
N ILE A 151 9.66 9.88 -5.82
CA ILE A 151 9.26 9.62 -7.21
C ILE A 151 7.80 9.13 -7.25
N LEU A 152 7.42 8.22 -6.36
CA LEU A 152 6.04 7.73 -6.25
C LEU A 152 5.05 8.85 -5.97
N ILE A 153 5.35 9.75 -5.03
CA ILE A 153 4.49 10.90 -4.69
C ILE A 153 4.37 11.86 -5.88
N MET A 154 5.48 12.17 -6.55
CA MET A 154 5.51 13.04 -7.73
C MET A 154 4.70 12.46 -8.89
N TYR A 155 4.76 11.15 -9.08
CA TYR A 155 4.06 10.44 -10.15
C TYR A 155 2.60 10.11 -9.81
N MET A 156 2.23 10.08 -8.52
CA MET A 156 0.89 9.75 -8.03
C MET A 156 -0.26 10.41 -8.81
N PRO A 157 -0.30 11.74 -9.06
CA PRO A 157 -1.44 12.39 -9.71
C PRO A 157 -1.64 11.99 -11.18
N PHE A 158 -0.59 11.48 -11.83
CA PHE A 158 -0.64 11.04 -13.24
C PHE A 158 -0.85 9.53 -13.37
N SER A 159 -0.96 8.84 -12.24
CA SER A 159 -0.99 7.38 -12.19
C SER A 159 -2.35 6.84 -11.78
N LYS A 160 -2.52 5.53 -11.95
CA LYS A 160 -3.70 4.83 -11.44
C LYS A 160 -3.85 4.92 -9.92
N LEU A 161 -2.85 5.36 -9.14
CA LEU A 161 -2.98 5.58 -7.69
C LEU A 161 -3.89 6.74 -7.32
N PHE A 162 -4.24 7.63 -8.25
CA PHE A 162 -5.19 8.70 -7.98
C PHE A 162 -6.54 8.19 -7.45
N HIS A 163 -6.89 6.92 -7.73
CA HIS A 163 -8.06 6.27 -7.15
C HIS A 163 -8.08 6.31 -5.60
N VAL A 164 -6.92 6.27 -4.94
CA VAL A 164 -6.83 6.34 -3.47
C VAL A 164 -7.45 7.64 -2.95
N ILE A 165 -7.25 8.74 -3.67
CA ILE A 165 -7.81 10.05 -3.34
C ILE A 165 -9.24 10.15 -3.85
N ALA A 166 -9.49 9.80 -5.12
CA ALA A 166 -10.77 10.08 -5.77
C ALA A 166 -11.92 9.17 -5.31
N SER A 167 -11.65 7.90 -4.98
CA SER A 167 -12.71 6.91 -4.72
C SER A 167 -13.62 7.27 -3.53
N PRO A 168 -13.12 7.68 -2.35
CA PRO A 168 -13.98 8.08 -1.23
C PRO A 168 -14.91 9.25 -1.57
N PHE A 169 -14.39 10.31 -2.21
CA PHE A 169 -15.19 11.47 -2.61
C PHE A 169 -16.25 11.11 -3.67
N THR A 170 -15.89 10.25 -4.62
CA THR A 170 -16.82 9.80 -5.66
C THR A 170 -17.99 9.01 -5.07
N VAL A 171 -17.71 8.09 -4.13
CA VAL A 171 -18.74 7.31 -3.43
C VAL A 171 -19.64 8.22 -2.59
N LEU A 172 -19.06 9.19 -1.87
CA LEU A 172 -19.82 10.13 -1.07
C LEU A 172 -20.74 11.02 -1.92
N ALA A 173 -20.20 11.59 -3.01
CA ALA A 173 -20.97 12.41 -3.93
C ALA A 173 -22.13 11.62 -4.57
N TYR A 174 -21.88 10.36 -4.93
CA TYR A 174 -22.91 9.48 -5.46
C TYR A 174 -24.01 9.18 -4.43
N SER A 175 -23.63 8.88 -3.19
CA SER A 175 -24.54 8.60 -2.07
C SER A 175 -25.46 9.80 -1.79
N ILE A 176 -24.90 11.02 -1.75
CA ILE A 176 -25.68 12.26 -1.56
C ILE A 176 -26.67 12.47 -2.72
N ARG A 177 -26.22 12.27 -3.97
CA ARG A 177 -27.08 12.43 -5.15
C ARG A 177 -28.23 11.42 -5.17
N HIS A 178 -27.97 10.17 -4.80
CA HIS A 178 -29.01 9.15 -4.69
C HIS A 178 -29.99 9.43 -3.54
N GLY A 179 -29.50 9.82 -2.37
CA GLY A 179 -30.36 10.22 -1.25
C GLY A 179 -31.31 11.37 -1.60
N ARG A 180 -30.86 12.33 -2.41
CA ARG A 180 -31.68 13.47 -2.87
C ARG A 180 -32.79 13.07 -3.84
N LEU A 181 -32.56 12.08 -4.71
CA LEU A 181 -33.55 11.62 -5.70
C LEU A 181 -34.67 10.79 -5.06
N TYR A 182 -34.36 9.96 -4.05
CA TYR A 182 -35.36 9.15 -3.35
C TYR A 182 -36.01 9.85 -2.15
N GLY A 183 -35.36 10.87 -1.57
CA GLY A 183 -35.92 11.71 -0.51
C GLY A 183 -36.93 12.75 -1.03
N GLY A 184 -36.81 13.20 -2.28
CA GLY A 184 -37.72 14.17 -2.91
C GLY A 184 -39.06 13.60 -3.39
N MET A 185 -39.24 12.28 -3.37
CA MET A 185 -40.50 11.61 -3.72
C MET A 185 -41.45 11.42 -2.51
N LYS A 186 -41.05 11.87 -1.31
CA LYS A 186 -41.83 11.75 -0.07
C LYS A 186 -42.32 13.09 0.48
N ALA A 187 -42.35 14.13 -0.34
CA ALA A 187 -42.90 15.45 0.01
C ALA A 187 -44.10 15.78 -0.88
#